data_AF-A0A2W4ZK09-F1
#
_entry.id   AF-A0A2W4ZK09-F1
#
_cell.length_a   1.000
_cell.length_b   1.000
_cell.length_c   1.000
_cell.angle_alpha   90.00
_cell.angle_beta   90.00
_cell.angle_gamma   90.00
#
_symmetry.space_group_name_H-M   'P 1'
#
loop_
_entity.id
_entity.type
_entity.pdbx_description
1 polymer ?
#
loop_
_entity_poly.entity_id
_entity_poly.type
_entity_poly.pdbx_seq_one_letter_code
_entity_poly.pdbx_strand_id
1 'polypeptide(L)'
;MRLHAPASTEPDQPASSIVHQALGRFSVEVDAAYPHMVCLMLSNSDSGGAKSIWSRHFGDLADRDTVLERFQSGGLDLTFLARVTMIFGQSAITAAVDQVVERGRAARRAQAEAEAKRQKNHKIINLYAPDTKHAYKLELRRKSNDVAEWSVRYDRASERDRLCDWLRWQVPRFGEFLDHAAKYGNEALTRLFTDEMFEAERRVKKEGRGAGGLRPLRMWRGD
;
A
#
# COMPACT_ATOMS: atom_id res chain seq x y z
N MET A 1 6.19 0.07 -73.44
CA MET A 1 5.47 -0.27 -72.19
C MET A 1 6.22 -1.40 -71.50
N ARG A 2 7.02 -1.09 -70.48
CA ARG A 2 7.65 -2.09 -69.60
C ARG A 2 6.92 -2.03 -68.26
N LEU A 3 6.33 -3.15 -67.85
CA LEU A 3 5.69 -3.31 -66.55
C LEU A 3 6.80 -3.59 -65.52
N HIS A 4 6.96 -2.70 -64.55
CA HIS A 4 7.77 -2.94 -63.36
C HIS A 4 7.04 -3.90 -62.42
N ALA A 5 7.66 -5.02 -62.09
CA ALA A 5 7.26 -5.82 -60.93
C ALA A 5 7.73 -5.09 -59.65
N PRO A 6 6.89 -4.94 -58.62
CA PRO A 6 7.36 -4.46 -57.33
C PRO A 6 8.13 -5.54 -56.58
N ALA A 7 9.14 -5.07 -55.86
CA ALA A 7 10.23 -5.80 -55.24
C ALA A 7 9.78 -6.87 -54.24
N SER A 8 10.55 -7.95 -54.22
CA SER A 8 10.55 -9.00 -53.21
C SER A 8 10.76 -8.40 -51.83
N THR A 9 9.81 -8.58 -50.92
CA THR A 9 9.95 -8.26 -49.50
C THR A 9 11.08 -9.11 -48.93
N GLU A 10 12.11 -8.46 -48.37
CA GLU A 10 13.17 -9.11 -47.60
C GLU A 10 12.57 -9.93 -46.44
N PRO A 11 13.18 -11.06 -46.05
CA PRO A 11 12.69 -11.84 -44.92
C PRO A 11 12.83 -11.02 -43.64
N ASP A 12 11.73 -10.92 -42.88
CA ASP A 12 11.68 -10.36 -41.53
C ASP A 12 12.90 -10.79 -40.73
N GLN A 13 13.63 -9.82 -40.17
CA GLN A 13 14.60 -10.09 -39.11
C GLN A 13 13.91 -10.92 -38.02
N PRO A 14 14.56 -11.94 -37.44
CA PRO A 14 13.93 -12.73 -36.41
C PRO A 14 13.52 -11.81 -35.26
N ALA A 15 12.21 -11.73 -35.01
CA ALA A 15 11.66 -10.99 -33.89
C ALA A 15 12.38 -11.44 -32.62
N SER A 16 13.05 -10.50 -31.94
CA SER A 16 13.75 -10.79 -30.70
C SER A 16 12.71 -11.19 -29.65
N SER A 17 12.65 -12.46 -29.27
CA SER A 17 11.82 -12.90 -28.14
C SER A 17 12.62 -12.88 -26.84
N ILE A 18 11.97 -12.47 -25.75
CA ILE A 18 12.54 -12.47 -24.40
C ILE A 18 12.00 -13.70 -23.68
N VAL A 19 12.90 -14.61 -23.30
CA VAL A 19 12.55 -15.81 -22.53
C VAL A 19 12.40 -15.44 -21.05
N HIS A 20 11.19 -15.63 -20.51
CA HIS A 20 10.89 -15.36 -19.10
C HIS A 20 11.04 -16.60 -18.20
N GLN A 21 10.82 -17.77 -18.76
CA GLN A 21 11.08 -19.07 -18.12
C GLN A 21 11.27 -20.14 -19.20
N ALA A 22 12.20 -21.06 -18.99
CA ALA A 22 12.37 -22.23 -19.83
C ALA A 22 12.59 -23.47 -18.97
N LEU A 23 11.95 -24.59 -19.35
CA LEU A 23 12.08 -25.87 -18.68
C LEU A 23 12.00 -27.01 -19.72
N GLY A 24 13.13 -27.68 -19.93
CA GLY A 24 13.26 -28.70 -20.97
C GLY A 24 13.00 -28.08 -22.36
N ARG A 25 12.00 -28.61 -23.07
CA ARG A 25 11.62 -28.15 -24.42
C ARG A 25 10.54 -27.07 -24.46
N PHE A 26 10.15 -26.54 -23.30
CA PHE A 26 9.08 -25.57 -23.16
C PHE A 26 9.62 -24.25 -22.64
N SER A 27 9.15 -23.14 -23.20
CA SER A 27 9.49 -21.79 -22.72
C SER A 27 8.27 -20.88 -22.75
N VAL A 28 8.23 -19.94 -21.80
CA VAL A 28 7.32 -18.79 -21.83
C VAL A 28 8.12 -17.59 -22.28
N GLU A 29 7.65 -16.96 -23.35
CA GLU A 29 8.35 -15.89 -24.04
C GLU A 29 7.42 -14.69 -24.24
N VAL A 30 8.03 -13.51 -24.28
CA VAL A 30 7.38 -12.26 -24.67
C VAL A 30 8.07 -11.78 -25.94
N ASP A 31 7.28 -11.45 -26.96
CA ASP A 31 7.81 -10.83 -28.17
C ASP A 31 8.26 -9.40 -27.84
N ALA A 32 9.51 -9.03 -28.13
CA ALA A 32 10.00 -7.68 -27.86
C ALA A 32 9.28 -6.60 -28.68
N ALA A 33 8.78 -6.94 -29.88
CA ALA A 33 7.98 -6.03 -30.69
C ALA A 33 6.53 -5.92 -30.19
N TYR A 34 6.03 -6.98 -29.54
CA TYR A 34 4.67 -7.04 -29.00
C TYR A 34 4.71 -7.36 -27.50
N PRO A 35 5.08 -6.39 -26.64
CA PRO A 35 5.27 -6.62 -25.21
C PRO A 35 3.98 -7.08 -24.51
N HIS A 36 2.81 -6.82 -25.09
CA HIS A 36 1.52 -7.28 -24.58
C HIS A 36 1.21 -8.75 -24.88
N MET A 37 2.05 -9.44 -25.65
CA MET A 37 1.84 -10.81 -26.07
C MET A 37 2.75 -11.76 -25.30
N VAL A 38 2.14 -12.78 -24.69
CA VAL A 38 2.88 -13.91 -24.09
C VAL A 38 2.64 -15.12 -24.95
N CYS A 39 3.72 -15.84 -25.24
CA CYS A 39 3.71 -17.07 -26.00
C CYS A 39 4.25 -18.21 -25.15
N LEU A 40 3.56 -19.35 -25.18
CA LEU A 40 4.09 -20.62 -24.73
C LEU A 40 4.65 -21.36 -25.94
N MET A 41 5.95 -21.59 -25.91
CA MET A 41 6.73 -22.14 -27.00
C MET A 41 7.10 -23.59 -26.73
N LEU A 42 7.13 -24.38 -27.80
CA LEU A 42 7.65 -25.74 -27.85
C LEU A 42 8.84 -25.75 -28.80
N SER A 43 10.03 -26.05 -28.29
CA SER A 43 11.23 -26.25 -29.11
C SER A 43 11.19 -27.64 -29.75
N ASN A 44 11.37 -27.70 -31.07
CA ASN A 44 11.60 -28.95 -31.79
C ASN A 44 13.09 -29.29 -31.77
N SER A 45 13.43 -30.43 -31.17
CA SER A 45 14.81 -30.97 -31.15
C SER A 45 15.36 -31.22 -32.55
N ASP A 46 14.48 -31.56 -33.50
CA ASP A 46 14.89 -32.09 -34.80
C ASP A 46 15.08 -30.99 -35.86
N SER A 47 14.44 -29.84 -35.67
CA SER A 47 14.46 -28.73 -36.64
C SER A 47 15.17 -27.47 -36.13
N GLY A 48 15.62 -27.46 -34.87
CA GLY A 48 16.21 -26.28 -34.22
C GLY A 48 15.26 -25.08 -34.07
N GLY A 49 13.98 -25.25 -34.45
CA GLY A 49 12.96 -24.21 -34.43
C GLY A 49 12.02 -24.33 -33.24
N ALA A 50 11.40 -23.23 -32.83
CA ALA A 50 10.36 -23.21 -31.81
C ALA A 50 9.01 -22.87 -32.44
N LYS A 51 7.94 -23.50 -31.95
CA LYS A 51 6.55 -23.21 -32.36
C LYS A 51 5.75 -22.75 -31.15
N SER A 52 4.98 -21.68 -31.31
CA SER A 52 3.97 -21.28 -30.33
C SER A 52 2.84 -22.31 -30.29
N ILE A 53 2.62 -22.90 -29.12
CA ILE A 53 1.50 -23.82 -28.86
C ILE A 53 0.33 -23.12 -28.16
N TRP A 54 0.58 -21.92 -27.62
CA TRP A 54 -0.43 -21.02 -27.09
C TRP A 54 0.12 -19.60 -27.08
N SER A 55 -0.76 -18.63 -27.34
CA SER A 55 -0.43 -17.20 -27.27
C SER A 55 -1.59 -16.43 -26.68
N ARG A 56 -1.29 -15.36 -25.95
CA ARG A 56 -2.30 -14.47 -25.39
C ARG A 56 -1.86 -13.02 -25.42
N HIS A 57 -2.78 -12.16 -25.86
CA HIS A 57 -2.66 -10.72 -25.77
C HIS A 57 -3.27 -10.19 -24.47
N PHE A 58 -2.57 -9.29 -23.80
CA PHE A 58 -3.01 -8.62 -22.57
C PHE A 58 -3.29 -7.14 -22.83
N GLY A 59 -4.48 -6.66 -22.47
CA GLY A 59 -4.81 -5.23 -22.58
C GLY A 59 -4.04 -4.35 -21.60
N ASP A 60 -3.52 -4.92 -20.51
CA ASP A 60 -2.74 -4.24 -19.47
C ASP A 60 -1.44 -5.02 -19.23
N LEU A 61 -0.31 -4.30 -19.18
CA LEU A 61 1.00 -4.89 -18.89
C LEU A 61 1.07 -5.43 -17.45
N ALA A 62 0.34 -4.84 -16.51
CA ALA A 62 0.31 -5.35 -15.14
C ALA A 62 -0.32 -6.75 -15.05
N ASP A 63 -1.30 -7.06 -15.91
CA ASP A 63 -1.88 -8.41 -16.01
C ASP A 63 -0.87 -9.41 -16.57
N ARG A 64 -0.16 -9.02 -17.64
CA ARG A 64 0.93 -9.81 -18.22
C ARG A 64 1.99 -10.12 -17.18
N ASP A 65 2.47 -9.09 -16.48
CA ASP A 65 3.55 -9.23 -15.49
C ASP A 65 3.15 -10.15 -14.35
N THR A 66 1.91 -10.07 -13.88
CA THR A 66 1.37 -11.03 -12.90
C THR A 66 1.43 -12.47 -13.41
N VAL A 67 1.12 -12.71 -14.68
CA VAL A 67 1.19 -14.06 -15.27
C VAL A 67 2.64 -14.53 -15.36
N LEU A 68 3.55 -13.68 -15.82
CA LEU A 68 4.98 -14.02 -15.95
C LEU A 68 5.62 -14.30 -14.59
N GLU A 69 5.32 -13.49 -13.57
CA GLU A 69 5.76 -13.72 -12.19
C GLU A 69 5.25 -15.06 -11.64
N ARG A 70 4.01 -15.45 -11.97
CA ARG A 70 3.45 -16.73 -11.54
C ARG A 70 4.14 -17.92 -12.21
N PHE A 71 4.55 -17.81 -13.46
CA PHE A 71 5.41 -18.80 -14.09
C PHE A 71 6.77 -18.89 -13.38
N GLN A 72 7.44 -17.76 -13.18
CA GLN A 72 8.77 -17.69 -12.55
C GLN A 72 8.78 -18.21 -11.10
N SER A 73 7.74 -17.91 -10.33
CA SER A 73 7.58 -18.39 -8.94
C SER A 73 7.06 -19.82 -8.83
N GLY A 74 6.77 -20.49 -9.96
CA GLY A 74 6.20 -21.85 -9.99
C GLY A 74 4.72 -21.92 -9.63
N GLY A 75 4.06 -20.77 -9.46
CA GLY A 75 2.61 -20.68 -9.27
C GLY A 75 1.77 -21.05 -10.49
N LEU A 76 2.39 -21.16 -11.66
CA LEU A 76 1.91 -21.82 -12.88
C LEU A 76 3.01 -22.80 -13.33
N ASP A 77 2.71 -24.10 -13.31
CA ASP A 77 3.66 -25.12 -13.76
C ASP A 77 3.74 -25.16 -15.29
N LEU A 78 4.86 -24.68 -15.82
CA LEU A 78 5.14 -24.61 -17.25
C LEU A 78 5.04 -25.97 -17.95
N THR A 79 5.66 -27.02 -17.39
CA THR A 79 5.68 -28.34 -18.05
C THR A 79 4.30 -28.97 -18.05
N PHE A 80 3.59 -28.87 -16.92
CA PHE A 80 2.23 -29.38 -16.80
C PHE A 80 1.30 -28.67 -17.80
N LEU A 81 1.28 -27.34 -17.80
CA LEU A 81 0.40 -26.58 -18.67
C LEU A 81 0.72 -26.76 -20.15
N ALA A 82 2.00 -26.89 -20.52
CA ALA A 82 2.37 -27.18 -21.90
C ALA A 82 1.90 -28.56 -22.35
N ARG A 83 2.04 -29.59 -21.51
CA ARG A 83 1.52 -30.94 -21.82
C ARG A 83 0.00 -30.95 -21.94
N VAL A 84 -0.69 -30.31 -21.01
CA VAL A 84 -2.16 -30.15 -21.07
C VAL A 84 -2.56 -29.43 -22.35
N THR A 85 -1.86 -28.37 -22.73
CA THR A 85 -2.11 -27.60 -23.97
C THR A 85 -1.94 -28.47 -25.21
N MET A 86 -0.92 -29.32 -25.25
CA MET A 86 -0.69 -30.23 -26.38
C MET A 86 -1.74 -31.34 -26.48
N ILE A 87 -2.28 -31.82 -25.35
CA ILE A 87 -3.24 -32.95 -25.33
C ILE A 87 -4.68 -32.47 -25.52
N PHE A 88 -5.06 -31.41 -24.81
CA PHE A 88 -6.45 -30.94 -24.69
C PHE A 88 -6.70 -29.61 -25.40
N GLY A 89 -5.67 -29.02 -26.01
CA GLY A 89 -5.74 -27.73 -26.66
C GLY A 89 -5.61 -26.54 -25.70
N GLN A 90 -5.82 -25.34 -26.24
CA GLN A 90 -5.48 -24.07 -25.60
C GLN A 90 -6.43 -23.61 -24.49
N SER A 91 -7.61 -24.23 -24.34
CA SER A 91 -8.65 -23.77 -23.42
C SER A 91 -8.21 -23.85 -21.96
N ALA A 92 -7.55 -24.93 -21.56
CA ALA A 92 -7.14 -25.17 -20.18
C ALA A 92 -6.08 -24.16 -19.70
N ILE A 93 -5.05 -23.89 -20.51
CA ILE A 93 -4.04 -22.88 -20.18
C ILE A 93 -4.64 -21.48 -20.20
N THR A 94 -5.54 -21.18 -21.14
CA THR A 94 -6.23 -19.89 -21.20
C THR A 94 -7.02 -19.65 -19.91
N ALA A 95 -7.80 -20.63 -19.46
CA ALA A 95 -8.57 -20.55 -18.22
C ALA A 95 -7.67 -20.42 -16.97
N ALA A 96 -6.55 -21.14 -16.91
CA ALA A 96 -5.58 -21.02 -15.82
C ALA A 96 -4.98 -19.60 -15.75
N VAL A 97 -4.62 -19.05 -16.91
CA VAL A 97 -4.09 -17.69 -17.03
C VAL A 97 -5.16 -16.64 -16.69
N ASP A 98 -6.41 -16.82 -17.14
CA ASP A 98 -7.54 -15.96 -16.76
C ASP A 98 -7.72 -15.89 -15.26
N GLN A 99 -7.66 -17.04 -14.57
CA GLN A 99 -7.81 -17.08 -13.12
C GLN A 99 -6.68 -16.33 -12.40
N VAL A 100 -5.45 -16.40 -12.93
CA VAL A 100 -4.32 -15.63 -12.40
C VAL A 100 -4.53 -14.13 -12.58
N VAL A 101 -4.95 -13.71 -13.78
CA VAL A 101 -5.26 -12.31 -14.08
C VAL A 101 -6.34 -11.76 -13.15
N GLU A 102 -7.47 -12.47 -13.02
CA GLU A 102 -8.57 -12.02 -12.17
C GLU A 102 -8.19 -11.91 -10.69
N ARG A 103 -7.39 -12.87 -10.18
CA ARG A 103 -6.83 -12.79 -8.83
C ARG A 103 -5.87 -11.61 -8.67
N GLY A 104 -5.01 -11.37 -9.66
CA GLY A 104 -4.09 -10.22 -9.67
C GLY A 104 -4.83 -8.88 -9.64
N ARG A 105 -5.87 -8.73 -10.48
CA ARG A 105 -6.74 -7.54 -10.50
C ARG A 105 -7.48 -7.35 -9.18
N ALA A 106 -8.02 -8.43 -8.61
CA ALA A 106 -8.68 -8.36 -7.30
C ALA A 106 -7.70 -7.93 -6.20
N ALA A 107 -6.48 -8.48 -6.18
CA ALA A 107 -5.45 -8.12 -5.21
C ALA A 107 -5.02 -6.64 -5.36
N ARG A 108 -4.79 -6.15 -6.57
CA ARG A 108 -4.45 -4.74 -6.82
C ARG A 108 -5.57 -3.79 -6.40
N ARG A 109 -6.83 -4.13 -6.71
CA ARG A 109 -7.99 -3.35 -6.22
C ARG A 109 -8.05 -3.31 -4.70
N ALA A 110 -7.90 -4.46 -4.05
CA ALA A 110 -7.89 -4.54 -2.59
C ALA A 110 -6.74 -3.72 -1.97
N GLN A 111 -5.55 -3.74 -2.57
CA GLN A 111 -4.42 -2.92 -2.15
C GLN A 111 -4.70 -1.42 -2.33
N ALA A 112 -5.24 -1.02 -3.48
CA ALA A 112 -5.59 0.38 -3.74
C ALA A 112 -6.67 0.89 -2.77
N GLU A 113 -7.69 0.08 -2.49
CA GLU A 113 -8.72 0.40 -1.50
C GLU A 113 -8.16 0.47 -0.08
N ALA A 114 -7.28 -0.47 0.29
CA ALA A 114 -6.63 -0.48 1.58
C ALA A 114 -5.74 0.76 1.78
N GLU A 115 -4.97 1.14 0.77
CA GLU A 115 -4.11 2.33 0.82
C GLU A 115 -4.95 3.62 0.84
N ALA A 116 -6.01 3.72 0.04
CA ALA A 116 -6.95 4.85 0.10
C ALA A 116 -7.60 4.98 1.49
N LYS A 117 -8.02 3.85 2.08
CA LYS A 117 -8.57 3.80 3.44
C LYS A 117 -7.51 4.20 4.47
N ARG A 118 -6.26 3.75 4.32
CA ARG A 118 -5.13 4.11 5.19
C ARG A 118 -4.85 5.60 5.12
N GLN A 119 -4.81 6.20 3.93
CA GLN A 119 -4.63 7.64 3.73
C GLN A 119 -5.77 8.45 4.36
N LYS A 120 -7.02 8.01 4.19
CA LYS A 120 -8.17 8.63 4.86
C LYS A 120 -8.05 8.55 6.39
N ASN A 121 -7.70 7.38 6.91
CA ASN A 121 -7.52 7.17 8.35
C ASN A 121 -6.30 7.94 8.91
N HIS A 122 -5.26 8.16 8.12
CA HIS A 122 -4.07 8.93 8.54
C HIS A 122 -4.39 10.39 8.84
N LYS A 123 -5.42 10.95 8.21
CA LYS A 123 -5.91 12.31 8.50
C LYS A 123 -6.71 12.40 9.81
N ILE A 124 -7.13 11.27 10.37
CA ILE A 124 -7.92 11.23 11.60
C ILE A 124 -6.98 10.99 12.77
N ILE A 125 -6.84 11.98 13.64
CA ILE A 125 -6.07 11.89 14.89
C ILE A 125 -7.04 11.82 16.05
N ASN A 126 -6.86 10.83 16.91
CA ASN A 126 -7.69 10.61 18.09
C ASN A 126 -6.88 10.81 19.37
N LEU A 127 -7.55 11.33 20.39
CA LEU A 127 -7.05 11.36 21.76
C LEU A 127 -7.48 10.09 22.49
N TYR A 128 -6.52 9.39 23.06
CA TYR A 128 -6.75 8.21 23.90
C TYR A 128 -6.26 8.46 25.32
N ALA A 129 -7.01 7.95 26.29
CA ALA A 129 -6.66 7.95 27.71
C ALA A 129 -6.67 6.51 28.23
N PRO A 130 -5.70 5.65 27.83
CA PRO A 130 -5.70 4.27 28.29
C PRO A 130 -5.42 4.22 29.79
N ASP A 131 -6.31 3.56 30.53
CA ASP A 131 -6.10 3.22 31.93
C ASP A 131 -5.16 2.01 32.01
N THR A 132 -3.96 2.20 32.55
CA THR A 132 -3.04 1.10 32.84
C THR A 132 -2.86 0.97 34.35
N LYS A 133 -2.65 -0.26 34.83
CA LYS A 133 -2.52 -0.60 36.27
C LYS A 133 -1.47 0.23 37.02
N HIS A 134 -0.50 0.80 36.30
CA HIS A 134 0.66 1.48 36.87
C HIS A 134 0.90 2.90 36.33
N ALA A 135 0.03 3.43 35.46
CA ALA A 135 0.18 4.78 34.93
C ALA A 135 -1.12 5.36 34.37
N TYR A 136 -1.32 6.65 34.59
CA TYR A 136 -2.34 7.45 33.92
C TYR A 136 -1.73 8.05 32.66
N LYS A 137 -2.17 7.62 31.48
CA LYS A 137 -1.51 7.98 30.21
C LYS A 137 -2.46 8.76 29.30
N LEU A 138 -1.92 9.70 28.54
CA LEU A 138 -2.58 10.28 27.37
C LEU A 138 -1.76 10.02 26.12
N GLU A 139 -2.47 9.82 25.01
CA GLU A 139 -1.88 9.52 23.72
C GLU A 139 -2.63 10.24 22.60
N LEU A 140 -1.87 10.76 21.64
CA LEU A 140 -2.39 11.16 20.33
C LEU A 140 -1.95 10.12 19.30
N ARG A 141 -2.92 9.54 18.60
CA ARG A 141 -2.68 8.46 17.63
C ARG A 141 -3.49 8.71 16.37
N ARG A 142 -2.87 8.53 15.20
CA ARG A 142 -3.61 8.48 13.94
C ARG A 142 -4.41 7.19 13.87
N LYS A 143 -5.63 7.24 13.34
CA LYS A 143 -6.48 6.05 13.16
C LYS A 143 -5.84 5.00 12.24
N SER A 144 -4.87 5.40 11.41
CA SER A 144 -4.13 4.48 10.54
C SER A 144 -2.97 3.75 11.23
N ASN A 145 -2.65 4.08 12.49
CA ASN A 145 -1.53 3.51 13.22
C ASN A 145 -1.93 3.11 14.65
N ASP A 146 -1.51 1.92 15.06
CA ASP A 146 -1.70 1.41 16.42
C ASP A 146 -0.60 1.87 17.39
N VAL A 147 0.32 2.73 16.94
CA VAL A 147 1.37 3.34 17.76
C VAL A 147 1.04 4.82 18.00
N ALA A 148 1.26 5.28 19.23
CA ALA A 148 1.07 6.68 19.57
C ALA A 148 2.21 7.53 19.00
N GLU A 149 1.86 8.61 18.29
CA GLU A 149 2.84 9.59 17.80
C GLU A 149 3.28 10.54 18.91
N TRP A 150 2.39 10.80 19.87
CA TRP A 150 2.74 11.45 21.12
C TRP A 150 2.11 10.71 22.29
N SER A 151 2.85 10.63 23.40
CA SER A 151 2.28 10.17 24.66
C SER A 151 2.97 10.78 25.87
N VAL A 152 2.21 10.91 26.95
CA VAL A 152 2.69 11.40 28.26
C VAL A 152 2.10 10.55 29.36
N ARG A 153 2.88 10.35 30.42
CA ARG A 153 2.45 9.63 31.63
C ARG A 153 2.34 10.60 32.79
N TYR A 154 1.37 10.33 33.65
CA TYR A 154 1.07 11.08 34.86
C TYR A 154 1.10 10.17 36.08
N ASP A 155 1.50 10.76 37.20
CA ASP A 155 1.47 10.10 38.51
C ASP A 155 0.04 10.10 39.09
N ARG A 156 -0.80 11.06 38.69
CA ARG A 156 -2.16 11.24 39.21
C ARG A 156 -3.21 11.26 38.10
N ALA A 157 -4.34 10.58 38.32
CA ALA A 157 -5.47 10.56 37.39
C ALA A 157 -6.01 11.96 37.10
N SER A 158 -6.07 12.81 38.13
CA SER A 158 -6.59 14.17 38.02
C SER A 158 -5.76 15.05 37.08
N GLU A 159 -4.45 14.86 37.00
CA GLU A 159 -3.57 15.58 36.07
C GLU A 159 -3.84 15.16 34.63
N ARG A 160 -3.93 13.85 34.40
CA ARG A 160 -4.32 13.27 33.11
C ARG A 160 -5.69 13.80 32.66
N ASP A 161 -6.70 13.70 33.50
CA ASP A 161 -8.09 14.05 33.15
C ASP A 161 -8.23 15.53 32.80
N ARG A 162 -7.46 16.40 33.47
CA ARG A 162 -7.46 17.84 33.16
C ARG A 162 -6.86 18.16 31.79
N LEU A 163 -5.70 17.58 31.46
CA LEU A 163 -5.15 17.77 30.12
C LEU A 163 -6.07 17.14 29.07
N CYS A 164 -6.66 15.99 29.37
CA CYS A 164 -7.63 15.33 28.51
C CYS A 164 -8.83 16.25 28.19
N ASP A 165 -9.42 16.84 29.22
CA ASP A 165 -10.57 17.75 29.07
C ASP A 165 -10.22 19.00 28.25
N TRP A 166 -9.03 19.57 28.45
CA TRP A 166 -8.59 20.68 27.63
C TRP A 166 -8.35 20.27 26.17
N LEU A 167 -7.65 19.15 25.93
CA LEU A 167 -7.36 18.63 24.59
C LEU A 167 -8.62 18.27 23.81
N ARG A 168 -9.72 17.87 24.47
CA ARG A 168 -11.02 17.64 23.80
C ARG A 168 -11.53 18.87 23.04
N TRP A 169 -11.17 20.07 23.47
CA TRP A 169 -11.52 21.31 22.78
C TRP A 169 -10.50 21.72 21.71
N GLN A 170 -9.36 21.03 21.64
CA GLN A 170 -8.27 21.32 20.70
C GLN A 170 -8.21 20.34 19.52
N VAL A 171 -9.24 19.52 19.30
CA VAL A 171 -9.28 18.49 18.24
C VAL A 171 -8.85 19.01 16.86
N PRO A 172 -9.29 20.21 16.39
CA PRO A 172 -8.84 20.72 15.08
C PRO A 172 -7.32 20.92 14.97
N ARG A 173 -6.62 21.12 16.09
CA ARG A 173 -5.18 21.41 16.17
C ARG A 173 -4.32 20.18 16.41
N PHE A 174 -4.90 18.98 16.52
CA PHE A 174 -4.12 17.76 16.77
C PHE A 174 -3.05 17.49 15.71
N GLY A 175 -3.30 17.86 14.45
CA GLY A 175 -2.28 17.79 13.40
C GLY A 175 -1.07 18.67 13.71
N GLU A 176 -1.32 19.95 14.03
CA GLU A 176 -0.28 20.92 14.39
C GLU A 176 0.54 20.46 15.60
N PHE A 177 -0.13 19.84 16.58
CA PHE A 177 0.54 19.30 17.77
C PHE A 177 1.46 18.14 17.43
N LEU A 178 1.01 17.18 16.61
CA LEU A 178 1.87 16.08 16.18
C LEU A 178 3.05 16.57 15.33
N ASP A 179 2.84 17.57 14.48
CA ASP A 179 3.93 18.22 13.72
C ASP A 179 4.94 18.90 14.66
N HIS A 180 4.45 19.55 15.71
CA HIS A 180 5.29 20.14 16.75
C HIS A 180 6.10 19.07 17.52
N ALA A 181 5.47 17.96 17.92
CA ALA A 181 6.16 16.85 18.58
C ALA A 181 7.20 16.19 17.67
N ALA A 182 6.89 16.02 16.37
CA ALA A 182 7.85 15.49 15.40
C ALA A 182 9.07 16.40 15.23
N LYS A 183 8.87 17.72 15.31
CA LYS A 183 9.94 18.71 15.13
C LYS A 183 10.78 18.96 16.39
N TYR A 184 10.14 19.00 17.56
CA TYR A 184 10.78 19.45 18.82
C TYR A 184 10.78 18.40 19.94
N GLY A 185 10.14 17.25 19.72
CA GLY A 185 10.05 16.15 20.67
C GLY A 185 8.81 16.21 21.57
N ASN A 186 8.52 15.07 22.22
CA ASN A 186 7.32 14.89 23.03
C ASN A 186 7.30 15.77 24.28
N GLU A 187 8.45 15.99 24.91
CA GLU A 187 8.56 16.86 26.09
C GLU A 187 8.27 18.33 25.75
N ALA A 188 8.75 18.80 24.60
CA ALA A 188 8.47 20.16 24.12
C ALA A 188 6.97 20.37 23.90
N LEU A 189 6.28 19.40 23.29
CA LEU A 189 4.83 19.46 23.13
C LEU A 189 4.11 19.46 24.49
N THR A 190 4.55 18.66 25.45
CA THR A 190 3.96 18.64 26.80
C THR A 190 4.10 19.99 27.51
N ARG A 191 5.25 20.68 27.33
CA ARG A 191 5.45 22.05 27.85
C ARG A 191 4.51 23.03 27.16
N LEU A 192 4.42 22.98 25.83
CA LEU A 192 3.49 23.81 25.05
C LEU A 192 2.04 23.67 25.54
N PHE A 193 1.57 22.44 25.76
CA PHE A 193 0.24 22.20 26.31
C PHE A 193 0.03 22.86 27.66
N THR A 194 1.04 22.76 28.53
CA THR A 194 0.99 23.34 29.87
C THR A 194 0.87 24.87 29.78
N ASP A 195 1.68 25.50 28.94
CA ASP A 195 1.69 26.96 28.74
C ASP A 195 0.36 27.46 28.16
N GLU A 196 -0.15 26.82 27.10
CA GLU A 196 -1.42 27.18 26.47
C GLU A 196 -2.62 26.99 27.42
N MET A 197 -2.58 25.96 28.28
CA MET A 197 -3.60 25.78 29.32
C MET A 197 -3.61 26.93 30.32
N PHE A 198 -2.44 27.38 30.79
CA PHE A 198 -2.34 28.53 31.70
C PHE A 198 -2.81 29.83 31.05
N GLU A 199 -2.55 30.02 29.75
CA GLU A 199 -3.06 31.17 29.00
C GLU A 199 -4.59 31.14 28.84
N ALA A 200 -5.14 29.98 28.52
CA ALA A 200 -6.59 29.79 28.42
C ALA A 200 -7.28 30.11 29.75
N GLU A 201 -6.72 29.66 30.88
CA GLU A 201 -7.26 29.97 32.21
C GLU A 201 -7.19 31.48 32.53
N ARG A 202 -6.05 32.12 32.24
CA ARG A 202 -5.89 33.58 32.41
C ARG A 202 -6.95 34.35 31.63
N ARG A 203 -7.24 33.93 30.39
CA ARG A 203 -8.27 34.54 29.55
C ARG A 203 -9.68 34.34 30.13
N VAL A 204 -10.05 33.11 30.48
CA VAL A 204 -11.38 32.80 31.06
C VAL A 204 -11.61 33.57 32.37
N LYS A 205 -10.58 33.69 33.20
CA LYS A 205 -10.64 34.48 34.44
C LYS A 205 -10.85 35.97 34.17
N LYS A 206 -10.16 36.52 33.16
CA LYS A 206 -10.31 37.93 32.75
C LYS A 206 -11.71 38.22 32.21
N GLU A 207 -12.34 37.26 31.54
CA GLU A 207 -13.69 37.37 30.97
C GLU A 207 -14.81 37.21 32.01
N GLY A 208 -14.50 36.95 33.28
CA GLY A 208 -15.50 36.79 34.34
C GLY A 208 -16.39 35.55 34.20
N ARG A 209 -16.09 34.66 33.23
CA ARG A 209 -16.84 33.43 32.94
C ARG A 209 -16.44 32.25 33.83
N GLY A 210 -15.72 32.51 34.92
CA GLY A 210 -15.28 31.48 35.86
C GLY A 210 -16.43 30.98 36.73
N ALA A 211 -17.14 29.95 36.26
CA ALA A 211 -18.08 29.21 37.11
C ALA A 211 -17.30 28.51 38.24
N GLY A 212 -17.80 28.58 39.47
CA GLY A 212 -17.21 28.03 40.69
C GLY A 212 -17.19 26.50 40.79
N GLY A 213 -16.88 25.80 39.70
CA GLY A 213 -16.56 24.38 39.68
C GLY A 213 -15.09 24.10 40.01
N LEU A 214 -14.73 22.81 40.14
CA LEU A 214 -13.38 22.35 40.47
C LEU A 214 -12.32 23.02 39.57
N ARG A 215 -11.46 23.85 40.15
CA ARG A 215 -10.48 24.67 39.41
C ARG A 215 -9.47 23.78 38.66
N PRO A 216 -9.15 24.07 37.38
CA PRO A 216 -8.23 23.25 36.59
C PRO A 216 -6.80 23.16 37.14
N LEU A 217 -6.26 24.21 37.78
CA LEU A 217 -4.79 24.32 37.93
C LEU A 217 -4.23 24.38 39.35
N ARG A 218 -5.03 24.21 40.42
CA ARG A 218 -4.53 24.33 41.81
C ARG A 218 -3.60 23.18 42.29
N MET A 219 -3.14 22.29 41.41
CA MET A 219 -2.29 21.15 41.80
C MET A 219 -1.17 20.80 40.81
N TRP A 220 -0.92 21.59 39.75
CA TRP A 220 0.24 21.30 38.91
C TRP A 220 1.51 21.68 39.66
N ARG A 221 2.55 20.83 39.55
CA ARG A 221 3.83 20.95 40.28
C ARG A 221 4.30 22.41 40.22
N GLY A 222 4.42 23.02 41.41
CA GLY A 222 5.23 24.21 41.57
C GLY A 222 6.67 23.74 41.47
N ASP A 223 7.22 23.82 40.27
CA ASP A 223 8.65 24.08 40.10
C ASP A 223 8.84 25.61 40.10
#